data_AF-A0A1Z9L3Q0-F1
#
_entry.id   AF-A0A1Z9L3Q0-F1
#
_cell.length_a   1.000
_cell.length_b   1.000
_cell.length_c   1.000
_cell.angle_alpha   90.00
_cell.angle_beta   90.00
_cell.angle_gamma   90.00
#
_symmetry.space_group_name_H-M   'P 1'
#
loop_
_entity.id
_entity.type
_entity.pdbx_description
1 polymer ?
#
loop_
_entity_poly.entity_id
_entity_poly.type
_entity_poly.pdbx_seq_one_letter_code
_entity_poly.pdbx_strand_id
1 'polypeptide(L)'
;MDTWREMYKRFQSRDGFSPMSDAMANRALANLAFEYVARGVGSEELAYFVKSHYFKANNLTDRKTALNFVCRDPRLSLQVREEVLEDFYERWNSEALVLDLWFSVQAQSPLTSIEELKKLESHPMFDRKNPNRVRSVFSSFGMGNHFRFHATDGSGYEYLANAVSSLDESNPQLAARLAGPLTRWGRYDTNRQRLMIGALKNMASSEGISKDLYEILSKSLDTLP
;
A
#
# COMPACT_ATOMS: atom_id res chain seq x y z
N MET A 1 -16.27 12.32 20.45
CA MET A 1 -14.94 12.90 20.13
C MET A 1 -14.06 13.04 21.37
N ASP A 2 -14.62 13.45 22.51
CA ASP A 2 -13.83 13.68 23.74
C ASP A 2 -13.13 12.42 24.26
N THR A 3 -13.82 11.27 24.27
CA THR A 3 -13.23 9.99 24.66
C THR A 3 -11.96 9.66 23.86
N TRP A 4 -11.97 9.84 22.53
CA TRP A 4 -10.79 9.56 21.71
C TRP A 4 -9.65 10.54 21.97
N ARG A 5 -9.97 11.83 22.20
CA ARG A 5 -8.94 12.83 22.58
C ARG A 5 -8.32 12.51 23.94
N GLU A 6 -9.12 12.05 24.90
CA GLU A 6 -8.64 11.62 26.21
C GLU A 6 -7.74 10.39 26.10
N MET A 7 -8.18 9.35 25.39
CA MET A 7 -7.40 8.13 25.18
C MET A 7 -6.07 8.43 24.48
N TYR A 8 -6.08 9.28 23.44
CA TYR A 8 -4.86 9.69 22.76
C TYR A 8 -3.89 10.40 23.72
N LYS A 9 -4.37 11.38 24.49
CA LYS A 9 -3.53 12.10 25.47
C LYS A 9 -2.99 11.18 26.56
N ARG A 10 -3.78 10.21 27.01
CA ARG A 10 -3.42 9.29 28.09
C ARG A 10 -2.36 8.29 27.66
N PHE A 11 -2.49 7.73 26.45
CA PHE A 11 -1.68 6.59 26.03
C PHE A 11 -0.58 6.93 25.01
N GLN A 12 -0.53 8.15 24.47
CA GLN A 12 0.57 8.57 23.61
C GLN A 12 1.93 8.33 24.29
N SER A 13 2.93 7.90 23.51
CA SER A 13 4.27 7.68 24.03
C SER A 13 4.84 9.02 24.54
N ARG A 14 5.16 9.09 25.83
CA ARG A 14 5.82 10.26 26.47
C ARG A 14 7.27 9.98 26.82
N ASP A 15 7.55 8.72 27.16
CA ASP A 15 8.88 8.24 27.50
C ASP A 15 9.54 7.59 26.27
N GLY A 16 10.78 7.13 26.45
CA GLY A 16 11.53 6.40 25.42
C GLY A 16 10.81 5.14 24.93
N PHE A 17 11.20 4.65 23.75
CA PHE A 17 10.65 3.41 23.19
C PHE A 17 10.88 2.21 24.13
N SER A 18 9.83 1.42 24.33
CA SER A 18 9.88 0.15 25.06
C SER A 18 9.17 -0.96 24.29
N PRO A 19 9.82 -2.14 24.10
CA PRO A 19 9.20 -3.29 23.45
C PRO A 19 8.35 -4.14 24.42
N MET A 20 8.14 -3.71 25.67
CA MET A 20 7.35 -4.47 26.66
C MET A 20 5.86 -4.43 26.34
N SER A 21 5.14 -5.48 26.75
CA SER A 21 3.71 -5.69 26.45
C SER A 21 2.83 -4.48 26.80
N ASP A 22 3.06 -3.86 27.94
CA ASP A 22 2.24 -2.73 28.41
C ASP A 22 2.47 -1.49 27.54
N ALA A 23 3.73 -1.24 27.14
CA ALA A 23 4.07 -0.17 26.22
C ALA A 23 3.51 -0.43 24.81
N MET A 24 3.49 -1.69 24.37
CA MET A 24 2.85 -2.09 23.10
C MET A 24 1.33 -1.86 23.13
N ALA A 25 0.66 -2.24 24.22
CA ALA A 25 -0.78 -2.03 24.40
C ALA A 25 -1.13 -0.53 24.42
N ASN A 26 -0.35 0.28 25.14
CA ASN A 26 -0.52 1.73 25.16
C ASN A 26 -0.35 2.34 23.76
N ARG A 27 0.70 1.97 23.00
CA ARG A 27 0.88 2.43 21.62
C ARG A 27 -0.27 2.01 20.71
N ALA A 28 -0.75 0.78 20.82
CA ALA A 28 -1.88 0.31 20.02
C ALA A 28 -3.15 1.16 20.27
N LEU A 29 -3.47 1.42 21.53
CA LEU A 29 -4.64 2.24 21.90
C LEU A 29 -4.43 3.72 21.52
N ALA A 30 -3.22 4.26 21.68
CA ALA A 30 -2.89 5.62 21.28
C ALA A 30 -3.01 5.82 19.77
N ASN A 31 -2.51 4.87 18.97
CA ASN A 31 -2.58 4.94 17.51
C ASN A 31 -4.00 4.79 16.99
N LEU A 32 -4.81 3.93 17.62
CA LEU A 32 -6.25 3.85 17.33
C LEU A 32 -6.96 5.17 17.67
N ALA A 33 -6.68 5.74 18.84
CA ALA A 33 -7.27 6.99 19.27
C ALA A 33 -6.85 8.17 18.38
N PHE A 34 -5.56 8.24 18.00
CA PHE A 34 -5.02 9.18 17.02
C PHE A 34 -5.83 9.13 15.73
N GLU A 35 -6.03 7.93 15.19
CA GLU A 35 -6.77 7.70 13.95
C GLU A 35 -8.22 8.20 14.01
N TYR A 36 -8.93 7.97 15.12
CA TYR A 36 -10.29 8.49 15.30
C TYR A 36 -10.32 10.00 15.49
N VAL A 37 -9.38 10.56 16.26
CA VAL A 37 -9.29 12.02 16.43
C VAL A 37 -9.00 12.68 15.08
N ALA A 38 -8.03 12.18 14.32
CA ALA A 38 -7.69 12.71 13.01
C ALA A 38 -8.87 12.65 12.03
N ARG A 39 -9.69 11.59 12.05
CA ARG A 39 -10.90 11.54 11.22
C ARG A 39 -12.00 12.52 11.66
N GLY A 40 -12.08 12.84 12.95
CA GLY A 40 -13.12 13.71 13.49
C GLY A 40 -12.76 15.20 13.62
N VAL A 41 -11.50 15.61 13.46
CA VAL A 41 -11.12 17.03 13.43
C VAL A 41 -11.43 17.67 12.07
N GLY A 42 -11.61 18.99 12.05
CA GLY A 42 -11.77 19.77 10.82
C GLY A 42 -10.48 19.82 9.98
N SER A 43 -10.62 20.12 8.69
CA SER A 43 -9.50 20.12 7.74
C SER A 43 -8.38 21.10 8.13
N GLU A 44 -8.72 22.25 8.71
CA GLU A 44 -7.75 23.25 9.18
C GLU A 44 -6.84 22.71 10.30
N GLU A 45 -7.40 21.95 11.25
CA GLU A 45 -6.65 21.37 12.37
C GLU A 45 -5.87 20.10 11.98
N LEU A 46 -6.35 19.40 10.95
CA LEU A 46 -5.90 18.05 10.61
C LEU A 46 -4.40 17.99 10.28
N ALA A 47 -3.93 18.91 9.43
CA ALA A 47 -2.53 18.95 9.01
C ALA A 47 -1.60 19.10 10.22
N TYR A 48 -1.90 20.03 11.11
CA TYR A 48 -1.12 20.22 12.34
C TYR A 48 -1.16 18.97 13.22
N PHE A 49 -2.35 18.40 13.47
CA PHE A 49 -2.51 17.25 14.35
C PHE A 49 -1.70 16.03 13.88
N VAL A 50 -1.80 15.70 12.59
CA VAL A 50 -1.12 14.55 11.99
C VAL A 50 0.39 14.76 11.92
N LYS A 51 0.85 15.95 11.51
CA LYS A 51 2.29 16.29 11.53
C LYS A 51 2.84 16.24 12.95
N SER A 52 2.10 16.76 13.94
CA SER A 52 2.55 16.74 15.34
C SER A 52 2.76 15.31 15.83
N HIS A 53 1.86 14.38 15.51
CA HIS A 53 2.03 12.97 15.83
C HIS A 53 3.25 12.37 15.12
N TYR A 54 3.38 12.61 13.81
CA TYR A 54 4.46 12.07 12.99
C TYR A 54 5.86 12.52 13.47
N PHE A 55 6.08 13.83 13.62
CA PHE A 55 7.39 14.38 13.96
C PHE A 55 7.79 14.17 15.43
N LYS A 56 6.82 14.01 16.33
CA LYS A 56 7.09 13.68 17.75
C LYS A 56 7.27 12.18 17.99
N ALA A 57 6.84 11.33 17.07
CA ALA A 57 7.00 9.88 17.21
C ALA A 57 8.48 9.53 17.36
N ASN A 58 8.82 8.79 18.42
CA ASN A 58 10.18 8.32 18.70
C ASN A 58 10.41 6.85 18.30
N ASN A 59 9.42 6.23 17.66
CA ASN A 59 9.44 4.84 17.24
C ASN A 59 8.72 4.68 15.90
N LEU A 60 9.04 3.59 15.19
CA LEU A 60 8.50 3.35 13.85
C LEU A 60 6.99 3.04 13.85
N THR A 61 6.43 2.49 14.94
CA THR A 61 5.00 2.11 15.00
C THR A 61 4.12 3.35 14.92
N ASP A 62 4.39 4.34 15.76
CA ASP A 62 3.62 5.58 15.82
C ASP A 62 3.86 6.42 14.54
N ARG A 63 5.12 6.50 14.10
CA ARG A 63 5.47 7.23 12.87
C ARG A 63 4.80 6.62 11.63
N LYS A 64 4.81 5.29 11.50
CA LYS A 64 4.11 4.56 10.43
C LYS A 64 2.60 4.81 10.48
N THR A 65 2.00 4.94 11.66
CA THR A 65 0.56 5.22 11.80
C THR A 65 0.21 6.57 11.18
N ALA A 66 0.94 7.63 11.51
CA ALA A 66 0.72 8.93 10.87
C ALA A 66 1.07 8.92 9.38
N LEU A 67 2.17 8.27 8.97
CA LEU A 67 2.54 8.14 7.55
C LEU A 67 1.40 7.50 6.73
N ASN A 68 0.85 6.37 7.20
CA ASN A 68 -0.32 5.72 6.60
C ASN A 68 -1.52 6.66 6.49
N PHE A 69 -1.80 7.41 7.56
CA PHE A 69 -2.91 8.34 7.59
C PHE A 69 -2.75 9.44 6.53
N VAL A 70 -1.57 10.06 6.49
CA VAL A 70 -1.23 11.15 5.56
C VAL A 70 -1.40 10.74 4.11
N CYS A 71 -0.97 9.52 3.77
CA CYS A 71 -1.10 9.04 2.41
C CYS A 71 -2.54 8.77 1.99
N ARG A 72 -3.47 8.54 2.92
CA ARG A 72 -4.83 8.04 2.62
C ARG A 72 -5.96 9.05 2.81
N ASP A 73 -5.76 10.13 3.56
CA ASP A 73 -6.81 11.12 3.83
C ASP A 73 -6.83 12.25 2.78
N PRO A 74 -7.92 12.41 2.01
CA PRO A 74 -8.00 13.40 0.93
C PRO A 74 -8.11 14.85 1.43
N ARG A 75 -8.34 15.08 2.73
CA ARG A 75 -8.42 16.43 3.31
C ARG A 75 -7.05 17.05 3.50
N LEU A 76 -5.99 16.26 3.47
CA LEU A 76 -4.60 16.73 3.55
C LEU A 76 -4.11 17.16 2.17
N SER A 77 -3.45 18.31 2.11
CA SER A 77 -2.85 18.82 0.87
C SER A 77 -1.70 17.93 0.39
N LEU A 78 -1.42 18.01 -0.91
CA LEU A 78 -0.25 17.34 -1.50
C LEU A 78 1.05 17.74 -0.77
N GLN A 79 1.19 19.02 -0.44
CA GLN A 79 2.36 19.54 0.29
C GLN A 79 2.59 18.83 1.64
N VAL A 80 1.54 18.61 2.44
CA VAL A 80 1.67 17.89 3.71
C VAL A 80 2.07 16.43 3.49
N ARG A 81 1.55 15.82 2.42
CA ARG A 81 1.90 14.44 2.07
C ARG A 81 3.36 14.30 1.65
N GLU A 82 3.81 15.18 0.75
CA GLU A 82 5.18 15.20 0.25
C GLU A 82 6.17 15.47 1.38
N GLU A 83 5.90 16.44 2.25
CA GLU A 83 6.76 16.75 3.40
C GLU A 83 6.97 15.53 4.32
N VAL A 84 5.91 14.80 4.64
CA VAL A 84 5.98 13.62 5.52
C VAL A 84 6.66 12.44 4.80
N LEU A 85 6.40 12.25 3.50
CA LEU A 85 7.03 11.20 2.71
C LEU A 85 8.53 11.44 2.52
N GLU A 86 8.92 12.67 2.26
CA GLU A 86 10.32 13.08 2.07
C GLU A 86 11.09 12.95 3.38
N ASP A 87 10.56 13.47 4.50
CA ASP A 87 11.19 13.27 5.81
C ASP A 87 11.35 11.77 6.15
N PHE A 88 10.33 10.95 5.86
CA PHE A 88 10.42 9.51 6.13
C PHE A 88 11.52 8.85 5.28
N TYR A 89 11.62 9.24 4.01
CA TYR A 89 12.64 8.73 3.10
C TYR A 89 14.04 9.15 3.56
N GLU A 90 14.28 10.44 3.81
CA GLU A 90 15.59 10.95 4.22
C GLU A 90 16.10 10.31 5.52
N ARG A 91 15.19 9.97 6.45
CA ARG A 91 15.56 9.28 7.69
C ARG A 91 15.96 7.82 7.50
N TRP A 92 15.40 7.15 6.49
CA TRP A 92 15.42 5.68 6.41
C TRP A 92 15.86 5.14 5.04
N ASN A 93 16.41 5.98 4.15
CA ASN A 93 16.84 5.55 2.83
C ASN A 93 17.94 4.48 2.86
N SER A 94 18.69 4.35 3.96
CA SER A 94 19.68 3.29 4.19
C SER A 94 19.08 1.97 4.73
N GLU A 95 17.85 1.98 5.22
CA GLU A 95 17.21 0.84 5.88
C GLU A 95 16.25 0.11 4.91
N ALA A 96 16.76 -0.92 4.24
CA ALA A 96 16.05 -1.58 3.12
C ALA A 96 14.59 -1.96 3.42
N LEU A 97 14.32 -2.58 4.58
CA LEU A 97 12.97 -3.00 4.99
C LEU A 97 12.06 -1.82 5.34
N VAL A 98 12.61 -0.73 5.88
CA VAL A 98 11.84 0.48 6.20
C VAL A 98 11.51 1.24 4.92
N LEU A 99 12.42 1.19 3.95
CA LEU A 99 12.16 1.74 2.63
C LEU A 99 11.10 0.92 1.86
N ASP A 100 11.06 -0.41 2.01
CA ASP A 100 9.94 -1.21 1.47
C ASP A 100 8.59 -0.80 2.09
N LEU A 101 8.55 -0.45 3.38
CA LEU A 101 7.37 0.13 4.01
C LEU A 101 6.99 1.47 3.37
N TRP A 102 7.95 2.34 3.07
CA TRP A 102 7.70 3.63 2.41
C TRP A 102 7.08 3.48 1.02
N PHE A 103 7.57 2.54 0.20
CA PHE A 103 6.94 2.20 -1.08
C PHE A 103 5.53 1.64 -0.90
N SER A 104 5.36 0.73 0.06
CA SER A 104 4.08 0.06 0.34
C SER A 104 2.99 1.02 0.75
N VAL A 105 3.31 1.98 1.63
CA VAL A 105 2.36 2.98 2.12
C VAL A 105 1.75 3.80 0.98
N GLN A 106 2.59 4.17 0.00
CA GLN A 106 2.17 4.96 -1.14
C GLN A 106 1.38 4.09 -2.11
N ALA A 107 1.88 2.90 -2.44
CA ALA A 107 1.23 2.01 -3.38
C ALA A 107 -0.17 1.55 -2.93
N GLN A 108 -0.41 1.45 -1.62
CA GLN A 108 -1.71 1.09 -1.03
C GLN A 108 -2.72 2.25 -0.96
N SER A 109 -2.28 3.49 -1.19
CA SER A 109 -3.14 4.66 -1.01
C SER A 109 -4.19 4.78 -2.11
N PRO A 110 -5.48 5.00 -1.79
CA PRO A 110 -6.50 5.30 -2.81
C PRO A 110 -6.23 6.62 -3.55
N LEU A 111 -5.40 7.49 -2.98
CA LEU A 111 -5.04 8.79 -3.53
C LEU A 111 -3.89 8.69 -4.54
N THR A 112 -3.14 7.58 -4.53
CA THR A 112 -2.03 7.32 -5.45
C THR A 112 -2.55 6.77 -6.78
N SER A 113 -2.37 7.51 -7.88
CA SER A 113 -2.78 7.10 -9.23
C SER A 113 -1.80 6.09 -9.86
N ILE A 114 -2.17 5.54 -11.02
CA ILE A 114 -1.29 4.65 -11.79
C ILE A 114 -0.06 5.39 -12.30
N GLU A 115 -0.20 6.66 -12.68
CA GLU A 115 0.91 7.52 -13.07
C GLU A 115 1.88 7.74 -11.90
N GLU A 116 1.36 7.93 -10.69
CA GLU A 116 2.20 8.05 -9.49
C GLU A 116 2.87 6.72 -9.11
N LEU A 117 2.21 5.58 -9.32
CA LEU A 117 2.84 4.25 -9.18
C LEU A 117 4.00 4.08 -10.18
N LYS A 118 3.82 4.48 -11.44
CA LYS A 118 4.89 4.47 -12.45
C LYS A 118 6.05 5.40 -12.08
N LYS A 119 5.77 6.54 -11.43
CA LYS A 119 6.81 7.41 -10.86
C LYS A 119 7.56 6.72 -9.71
N LEU A 120 6.88 5.98 -8.84
CA LEU A 120 7.53 5.17 -7.80
C LEU A 120 8.46 4.11 -8.38
N GLU A 121 8.05 3.45 -9.48
CA GLU A 121 8.91 2.49 -10.17
C GLU A 121 10.15 3.14 -10.80
N SER A 122 10.11 4.44 -11.06
CA SER A 122 11.24 5.21 -11.59
C SER A 122 12.14 5.77 -10.49
N HIS A 123 11.79 5.54 -9.22
CA HIS A 123 12.57 6.02 -8.09
C HIS A 123 13.95 5.32 -8.05
N PRO A 124 15.07 6.01 -7.74
CA PRO A 124 16.41 5.41 -7.76
C PRO A 124 16.58 4.17 -6.88
N MET A 125 15.84 4.12 -5.78
CA MET A 125 15.83 2.98 -4.86
C MET A 125 14.87 1.86 -5.26
N PHE A 126 14.14 1.98 -6.37
CA PHE A 126 13.30 0.90 -6.87
C PHE A 126 14.11 -0.02 -7.78
N ASP A 127 14.35 -1.26 -7.32
CA ASP A 127 15.01 -2.30 -8.09
C ASP A 127 14.03 -3.44 -8.38
N ARG A 128 13.73 -3.66 -9.67
CA ARG A 128 12.88 -4.76 -10.14
C ARG A 128 13.48 -6.16 -9.91
N LYS A 129 14.79 -6.26 -9.68
CA LYS A 129 15.44 -7.54 -9.34
C LYS A 129 15.29 -7.89 -7.86
N ASN A 130 14.96 -6.93 -7.00
CA ASN A 130 14.74 -7.16 -5.57
C ASN A 130 13.27 -7.60 -5.32
N PRO A 131 13.02 -8.85 -4.89
CA PRO A 131 11.67 -9.34 -4.69
C PRO A 131 10.88 -8.59 -3.61
N ASN A 132 11.54 -8.07 -2.57
CA ASN A 132 10.87 -7.27 -1.55
C ASN A 132 10.43 -5.92 -2.12
N ARG A 133 11.29 -5.28 -2.91
CA ARG A 133 10.98 -3.99 -3.55
C ARG A 133 9.85 -4.11 -4.55
N VAL A 134 9.86 -5.16 -5.38
CA VAL A 134 8.75 -5.50 -6.27
C VAL A 134 7.44 -5.70 -5.50
N ARG A 135 7.45 -6.50 -4.42
CA ARG A 135 6.25 -6.71 -3.59
C ARG A 135 5.75 -5.42 -2.96
N SER A 136 6.67 -4.57 -2.51
CA SER A 136 6.34 -3.31 -1.85
C SER A 136 5.54 -2.36 -2.73
N VAL A 137 5.64 -2.46 -4.06
CA VAL A 137 4.83 -1.66 -4.98
C VAL A 137 3.65 -2.49 -5.52
N PHE A 138 3.92 -3.58 -6.25
CA PHE A 138 2.87 -4.26 -7.01
C PHE A 138 1.93 -5.10 -6.14
N SER A 139 2.45 -5.84 -5.15
CA SER A 139 1.58 -6.60 -4.24
C SER A 139 0.76 -5.65 -3.38
N SER A 140 1.41 -4.61 -2.85
CA SER A 140 0.77 -3.55 -2.08
C SER A 140 -0.35 -2.85 -2.86
N PHE A 141 -0.14 -2.52 -4.14
CA PHE A 141 -1.16 -1.97 -5.00
C PHE A 141 -2.35 -2.92 -5.18
N GLY A 142 -2.11 -4.14 -5.66
CA GLY A 142 -3.18 -5.10 -5.95
C GLY A 142 -3.98 -5.55 -4.72
N MET A 143 -3.37 -5.54 -3.53
CA MET A 143 -4.01 -5.98 -2.29
C MET A 143 -4.57 -4.85 -1.42
N GLY A 144 -4.03 -3.63 -1.49
CA GLY A 144 -4.39 -2.55 -0.58
C GLY A 144 -5.03 -1.32 -1.22
N ASN A 145 -4.79 -1.08 -2.51
CA ASN A 145 -5.35 0.06 -3.25
C ASN A 145 -6.58 -0.36 -4.06
N HIS A 146 -7.61 -0.87 -3.38
CA HIS A 146 -8.81 -1.38 -4.03
C HIS A 146 -9.51 -0.33 -4.92
N PHE A 147 -9.46 0.95 -4.54
CA PHE A 147 -10.08 2.02 -5.32
C PHE A 147 -9.48 2.14 -6.72
N ARG A 148 -8.16 2.04 -6.84
CA ARG A 148 -7.45 2.15 -8.13
C ARG A 148 -7.29 0.81 -8.83
N PHE A 149 -7.04 -0.27 -8.09
CA PHE A 149 -6.93 -1.61 -8.66
C PHE A 149 -8.25 -2.04 -9.32
N HIS A 150 -9.38 -1.80 -8.66
CA HIS A 150 -10.72 -2.11 -9.18
C HIS A 150 -11.40 -0.90 -9.84
N ALA A 151 -10.63 -0.01 -10.46
CA ALA A 151 -11.18 1.06 -11.30
C ALA A 151 -12.08 0.45 -12.40
N THR A 152 -13.18 1.12 -12.72
CA THR A 152 -14.22 0.60 -13.62
C THR A 152 -13.79 0.52 -15.08
N ASP A 153 -12.70 1.20 -15.43
CA ASP A 153 -12.06 1.16 -16.75
C ASP A 153 -11.07 -0.01 -16.92
N GLY A 154 -10.71 -0.71 -15.83
CA GLY A 154 -9.77 -1.82 -15.86
C GLY A 154 -8.29 -1.43 -15.88
N SER A 155 -7.97 -0.13 -15.78
CA SER A 155 -6.60 0.39 -15.81
C SER A 155 -5.70 -0.24 -14.74
N GLY A 156 -6.24 -0.49 -13.54
CA GLY A 156 -5.52 -1.16 -12.46
C GLY A 156 -5.18 -2.63 -12.76
N TYR A 157 -6.05 -3.33 -13.47
CA TYR A 157 -5.81 -4.72 -13.87
C TYR A 157 -4.72 -4.80 -14.94
N GLU A 158 -4.78 -3.91 -15.94
CA GLU A 158 -3.78 -3.80 -16.99
C GLU A 158 -2.40 -3.46 -16.40
N TYR A 159 -2.35 -2.49 -15.49
CA TYR A 159 -1.12 -2.11 -14.80
C TYR A 159 -0.46 -3.30 -14.08
N LEU A 160 -1.23 -4.06 -13.29
CA LEU A 160 -0.69 -5.22 -12.58
C LEU A 160 -0.32 -6.37 -13.53
N ALA A 161 -1.14 -6.62 -14.56
CA ALA A 161 -0.86 -7.67 -15.55
C ALA A 161 0.45 -7.41 -16.31
N ASN A 162 0.69 -6.16 -16.73
CA ASN A 162 1.94 -5.78 -17.39
C ASN A 162 3.16 -6.01 -16.47
N ALA A 163 3.03 -5.71 -15.18
CA ALA A 163 4.09 -5.99 -14.21
C ALA A 163 4.32 -7.50 -14.03
N VAL A 164 3.26 -8.31 -13.96
CA VAL A 164 3.33 -9.77 -13.87
C VAL A 164 4.04 -10.35 -15.10
N SER A 165 3.59 -10.01 -16.32
CA SER A 165 4.20 -10.49 -17.56
C SER A 165 5.67 -10.10 -17.67
N SER A 166 6.03 -8.86 -17.32
CA SER A 166 7.43 -8.41 -17.31
C SER A 166 8.30 -9.16 -16.30
N LEU A 167 7.74 -9.57 -15.16
CA LEU A 167 8.49 -10.28 -14.12
C LEU A 167 8.60 -11.77 -14.41
N ASP A 168 7.69 -12.33 -15.19
CA ASP A 168 7.61 -13.77 -15.44
C ASP A 168 8.89 -14.35 -16.04
N GLU A 169 9.55 -13.62 -16.94
CA GLU A 169 10.80 -14.05 -17.56
C GLU A 169 11.95 -14.19 -16.53
N SER A 170 12.01 -13.28 -15.56
CA SER A 170 13.12 -13.21 -14.61
C SER A 170 12.85 -13.89 -13.26
N ASN A 171 11.58 -13.97 -12.87
CA ASN A 171 11.14 -14.54 -11.60
C ASN A 171 9.69 -15.10 -11.69
N PRO A 172 9.50 -16.25 -12.36
CA PRO A 172 8.20 -16.92 -12.52
C PRO A 172 7.39 -17.05 -11.23
N GLN A 173 8.05 -17.46 -10.14
CA GLN A 173 7.38 -17.68 -8.85
C GLN A 173 6.83 -16.39 -8.24
N LEU A 174 7.56 -15.27 -8.42
CA LEU A 174 7.09 -13.97 -7.97
C LEU A 174 5.95 -13.46 -8.85
N ALA A 175 6.07 -13.60 -10.17
CA ALA A 175 5.02 -13.24 -11.12
C ALA A 175 3.71 -13.98 -10.83
N ALA A 176 3.77 -15.30 -10.63
CA ALA A 176 2.64 -16.14 -10.27
C ALA A 176 1.95 -15.68 -8.98
N ARG A 177 2.71 -15.32 -7.94
CA ARG A 177 2.15 -14.75 -6.70
C ARG A 177 1.53 -13.37 -6.91
N LEU A 178 2.14 -12.53 -7.74
CA LEU A 178 1.63 -11.20 -8.06
C LEU A 178 0.31 -11.22 -8.85
N ALA A 179 0.05 -12.28 -9.61
CA ALA A 179 -1.23 -12.47 -10.31
C ALA A 179 -2.41 -12.74 -9.35
N GLY A 180 -2.15 -13.10 -8.08
CA GLY A 180 -3.17 -13.52 -7.10
C GLY A 180 -4.38 -12.57 -6.93
N PRO A 181 -4.25 -11.23 -6.93
CA PRO A 181 -5.39 -10.34 -6.89
C PRO A 181 -6.32 -10.45 -8.11
N LEU A 182 -5.78 -10.75 -9.30
CA LEU A 182 -6.55 -10.91 -10.54
C LEU A 182 -7.37 -12.21 -10.57
N THR A 183 -6.95 -13.24 -9.83
CA THR A 183 -7.67 -14.53 -9.79
C THR A 183 -8.94 -14.50 -8.94
N ARG A 184 -9.18 -13.41 -8.20
CA ARG A 184 -10.36 -13.24 -7.33
C ARG A 184 -11.57 -12.62 -8.04
N TRP A 185 -11.61 -12.72 -9.38
CA TRP A 185 -12.62 -12.06 -10.22
C TRP A 185 -14.05 -12.40 -9.80
N GLY A 186 -14.34 -13.65 -9.41
CA GLY A 186 -15.69 -14.12 -9.06
C GLY A 186 -16.36 -13.43 -7.86
N ARG A 187 -15.64 -12.56 -7.13
CA ARG A 187 -16.19 -11.78 -6.01
C ARG A 187 -16.76 -10.41 -6.40
N TYR A 188 -16.59 -10.00 -7.66
CA TYR A 188 -16.91 -8.65 -8.12
C TYR A 188 -18.09 -8.64 -9.09
N ASP A 189 -18.57 -7.44 -9.43
CA ASP A 189 -19.63 -7.26 -10.43
C ASP A 189 -19.21 -7.70 -11.83
N THR A 190 -20.19 -7.93 -12.71
CA THR A 190 -19.98 -8.46 -14.06
C THR A 190 -19.00 -7.65 -14.90
N ASN A 191 -18.98 -6.31 -14.78
CA ASN A 191 -18.03 -5.51 -15.57
C ASN A 191 -16.60 -5.75 -15.10
N ARG A 192 -16.36 -5.74 -13.78
CA ARG A 192 -15.03 -6.04 -13.21
C ARG A 192 -14.60 -7.47 -13.49
N GLN A 193 -15.49 -8.45 -13.39
CA GLN A 193 -15.22 -9.84 -13.77
C GLN A 193 -14.69 -9.91 -15.20
N ARG A 194 -15.42 -9.34 -16.16
CA ARG A 194 -15.02 -9.32 -17.58
C ARG A 194 -13.62 -8.73 -17.79
N LEU A 195 -13.31 -7.61 -17.12
CA LEU A 195 -12.02 -6.94 -17.24
C LEU A 195 -10.87 -7.77 -16.63
N MET A 196 -11.08 -8.33 -15.44
CA MET A 196 -10.08 -9.19 -14.78
C MET A 196 -9.83 -10.47 -15.57
N ILE A 197 -10.89 -11.14 -16.05
CA ILE A 197 -10.80 -12.32 -16.91
C ILE A 197 -10.06 -11.98 -18.21
N GLY A 198 -10.34 -10.81 -18.80
CA GLY A 198 -9.60 -10.32 -19.97
C GLY A 198 -8.10 -10.21 -19.72
N ALA A 199 -7.70 -9.60 -18.60
CA ALA A 199 -6.30 -9.50 -18.21
C ALA A 199 -5.65 -10.89 -18.00
N LEU A 200 -6.33 -11.83 -17.34
CA LEU A 200 -5.86 -13.20 -17.15
C LEU A 200 -5.67 -13.92 -18.50
N LYS A 201 -6.64 -13.84 -19.41
CA LYS A 201 -6.59 -14.46 -20.74
C LYS A 201 -5.44 -13.90 -21.58
N ASN A 202 -5.24 -12.59 -21.55
CA ASN A 202 -4.16 -11.94 -22.28
C ASN A 202 -2.79 -12.43 -21.79
N MET A 203 -2.57 -12.49 -20.47
CA MET A 203 -1.33 -13.04 -19.92
C MET A 203 -1.17 -14.52 -20.27
N ALA A 204 -2.22 -15.34 -20.12
CA ALA A 204 -2.18 -16.78 -20.40
C ALA A 204 -1.88 -17.12 -21.87
N SER A 205 -2.15 -16.18 -22.79
CA SER A 205 -1.89 -16.33 -24.22
C SER A 205 -0.53 -15.78 -24.66
N SER A 206 0.28 -15.28 -23.72
CA SER A 206 1.59 -14.69 -24.03
C SER A 206 2.59 -15.78 -24.42
N GLU A 207 3.33 -15.55 -25.52
CA GLU A 207 4.44 -16.43 -25.89
C GLU A 207 5.52 -16.42 -24.81
N GLY A 208 6.05 -17.60 -24.48
CA GLY A 208 7.11 -17.73 -23.48
C GLY A 208 6.63 -17.66 -22.02
N ILE A 209 5.32 -17.68 -21.77
CA ILE A 209 4.77 -17.75 -20.40
C ILE A 209 5.39 -18.93 -19.62
N SER A 210 5.81 -18.66 -18.39
CA SER A 210 6.35 -19.66 -17.49
C SER A 210 5.28 -20.67 -17.06
N LYS A 211 5.72 -21.87 -16.67
CA LYS A 211 4.82 -22.89 -16.12
C LYS A 211 4.14 -22.41 -14.84
N ASP A 212 4.88 -21.75 -13.95
CA ASP A 212 4.38 -21.22 -12.68
C ASP A 212 3.24 -20.22 -12.89
N LEU A 213 3.41 -19.26 -13.80
CA LEU A 213 2.38 -18.27 -14.08
C LEU A 213 1.21 -18.92 -14.81
N TYR A 214 1.47 -19.73 -15.85
CA TYR A 214 0.41 -20.41 -16.60
C TYR A 214 -0.49 -21.26 -15.70
N GLU A 215 0.07 -22.02 -14.75
CA GLU A 215 -0.70 -22.85 -13.82
C GLU A 215 -1.68 -22.03 -12.96
N ILE A 216 -1.25 -20.88 -12.46
CA ILE A 216 -2.12 -20.00 -11.64
C ILE A 216 -3.23 -19.38 -12.49
N LEU A 217 -2.91 -18.96 -13.71
CA LEU A 217 -3.88 -18.34 -14.62
C LEU A 217 -4.91 -19.37 -15.12
N SER A 218 -4.48 -20.55 -15.54
CA SER A 218 -5.37 -21.61 -16.06
C SER A 218 -6.34 -22.09 -14.99
N LYS A 219 -5.86 -22.42 -13.77
CA LYS A 219 -6.76 -22.78 -12.65
C LYS A 219 -7.79 -21.70 -12.35
N SER A 220 -7.42 -20.43 -12.48
CA SER A 220 -8.35 -19.33 -12.28
C SER A 220 -9.36 -19.18 -13.42
N LEU A 221 -9.02 -19.60 -14.64
CA LEU A 221 -9.90 -19.53 -15.82
C LEU A 221 -10.78 -20.78 -15.96
N ASP A 222 -10.32 -21.94 -15.47
CA ASP A 222 -11.09 -23.19 -15.48
C ASP A 222 -12.29 -23.15 -14.52
N THR A 223 -12.34 -22.15 -13.63
CA THR A 223 -13.48 -21.90 -12.73
C THR A 223 -14.53 -20.96 -13.32
N LEU A 224 -14.39 -20.56 -14.58
CA LEU A 224 -15.42 -19.81 -15.29
C LEU A 224 -16.71 -20.64 -15.41
N PRO A 225 -17.88 -20.03 -15.15
CA PRO A 225 -19.17 -20.70 -15.29
C PRO A 225 -19.53 -21.01 -16.75
#